data_AF-A0A5C6ZKX4-F1
#
_entry.id   AF-A0A5C6ZKX4-F1
#
_cell.length_a   1.000
_cell.length_b   1.000
_cell.length_c   1.000
_cell.angle_alpha   90.00
_cell.angle_beta   90.00
_cell.angle_gamma   90.00
#
_symmetry.space_group_name_H-M   'P 1'
#
loop_
_entity.id
_entity.type
_entity.pdbx_description
1 polymer ?
#
loop_
_entity_poly.entity_id
_entity_poly.type
_entity_poly.pdbx_seq_one_letter_code
_entity_poly.pdbx_strand_id
1 'polypeptide(L)'
;MMDYAIYTILSLGLSFLVFQLVLRQQKTFGFNRFFLLASLLCCLLAPLTELNVFNSVPRIHDITSQFSEEKIIIAEDLEGITVETLTANSFGFFDALLGLYIAISLCFLFRLLGNLYRIAKHTKSTHVQYAGLKLIKTEEDQEASSFFKYVFIPSEVWNNKELFNNIIQHESAHYKQAHVLDIICVELLLCVFWFNPFLWFYKSAILQNHEYLADVHVINSGIAAEAYSKSIIYSTVQKYRMPLASGFNFKPIKNRILMLQKSKSSVLKRSLKISAALLLLSGIFMISSFETSTKPLLVVVDVAHGGHDSGNSMEKDVVLSIANYLAAYSNDDLKIVFTRTSDQFLSLKERVDFINQQKPDVMISLHCNAHSNVETSGVEAFYYPDNKHQETAYNYSKILIANQLGLFSQRGEIKNAGFYVLKNTDAPSVVLELGFITNAKDRATLTDKKQQQAIAKNLYESLLNIQKNR
;
A
#
# COMPACT_ATOMS: atom_id res chain seq x y z
N MET A 1 -3.81 -0.31 2.43
CA MET A 1 -4.52 -0.13 1.12
C MET A 1 -4.31 1.25 0.51
N MET A 2 -4.48 2.35 1.27
CA MET A 2 -4.25 3.70 0.75
C MET A 2 -2.78 3.92 0.34
N ASP A 3 -1.84 3.49 1.18
CA ASP A 3 -0.40 3.59 0.87
C ASP A 3 -0.03 2.83 -0.40
N TYR A 4 -0.52 1.57 -0.52
CA TYR A 4 -0.34 0.77 -1.72
C TYR A 4 -0.80 1.51 -2.99
N ALA A 5 -1.98 2.13 -2.97
CA ALA A 5 -2.50 2.89 -4.10
C ALA A 5 -1.62 4.10 -4.45
N ILE A 6 -1.15 4.83 -3.43
CA ILE A 6 -0.25 5.98 -3.61
C ILE A 6 1.09 5.54 -4.21
N TYR A 7 1.74 4.52 -3.63
CA TYR A 7 3.00 3.98 -4.15
C TYR A 7 2.85 3.48 -5.58
N THR A 8 1.75 2.79 -5.89
CA THR A 8 1.47 2.30 -7.25
C THR A 8 1.29 3.43 -8.25
N ILE A 9 0.60 4.51 -7.89
CA ILE A 9 0.44 5.69 -8.78
C ILE A 9 1.79 6.36 -9.04
N LEU A 10 2.58 6.58 -7.98
CA LEU A 10 3.87 7.25 -8.08
C LEU A 10 4.88 6.42 -8.88
N SER A 11 5.01 5.12 -8.58
CA SER A 11 5.96 4.23 -9.23
C SER A 11 5.63 4.04 -10.72
N LEU A 12 4.35 3.84 -11.06
CA LEU A 12 3.91 3.77 -12.45
C LEU A 12 4.12 5.09 -13.18
N GLY A 13 3.84 6.23 -12.53
CA GLY A 13 4.06 7.56 -13.11
C GLY A 13 5.53 7.83 -13.45
N LEU A 14 6.42 7.58 -12.49
CA LEU A 14 7.87 7.74 -12.67
C LEU A 14 8.40 6.81 -13.77
N SER A 15 8.00 5.54 -13.74
CA SER A 15 8.41 4.55 -14.74
C SER A 15 7.90 4.92 -16.14
N PHE A 16 6.67 5.44 -16.24
CA PHE A 16 6.14 5.96 -17.50
C PHE A 16 6.90 7.18 -18.01
N LEU A 17 7.34 8.09 -17.13
CA LEU A 17 8.19 9.22 -17.50
C LEU A 17 9.55 8.74 -18.06
N VAL A 18 10.16 7.71 -17.47
CA VAL A 18 11.37 7.08 -18.01
C VAL A 18 11.13 6.61 -19.44
N PHE A 19 10.02 5.90 -19.69
CA PHE A 19 9.65 5.51 -21.04
C PHE A 19 9.49 6.72 -21.98
N GLN A 20 8.73 7.74 -21.56
CA GLN A 20 8.42 8.92 -22.38
C GLN A 20 9.68 9.69 -22.80
N LEU A 21 10.60 9.92 -21.87
CA LEU A 21 11.78 10.76 -22.08
C LEU A 21 12.93 9.98 -22.73
N VAL A 22 13.11 8.71 -22.37
CA VAL A 22 14.29 7.94 -22.76
C VAL A 22 14.01 7.04 -23.97
N LEU A 23 12.92 6.27 -23.92
CA LEU A 23 12.68 5.12 -24.83
C LEU A 23 11.71 5.40 -25.97
N ARG A 24 10.68 6.24 -25.77
CA ARG A 24 9.59 6.46 -26.74
C ARG A 24 10.08 6.87 -28.13
N GLN A 25 11.16 7.64 -28.19
CA GLN A 25 11.72 8.13 -29.44
C GLN A 25 12.71 7.18 -30.12
N GLN A 26 12.99 6.01 -29.52
CA GLN A 26 13.97 5.04 -30.00
C GLN A 26 13.30 3.95 -30.86
N LYS A 27 13.95 3.58 -31.97
CA LYS A 27 13.55 2.42 -32.82
C LYS A 27 13.96 1.08 -32.18
N THR A 28 13.63 0.91 -30.91
CA THR A 28 13.85 -0.29 -30.09
C THR A 28 12.52 -0.91 -29.69
N PHE A 29 11.58 -0.97 -30.62
CA PHE A 29 10.18 -1.28 -30.30
C PHE A 29 9.98 -2.63 -29.56
N GLY A 30 10.82 -3.63 -29.82
CA GLY A 30 10.83 -4.87 -29.05
C GLY A 30 11.21 -4.68 -27.58
N PHE A 31 12.29 -3.93 -27.31
CA PHE A 31 12.68 -3.58 -25.94
C PHE A 31 11.67 -2.62 -25.29
N ASN A 32 11.12 -1.67 -26.05
CA ASN A 32 10.10 -0.76 -25.54
C ASN A 32 8.84 -1.52 -25.10
N ARG A 33 8.42 -2.54 -25.87
CA ARG A 33 7.34 -3.46 -25.47
C ARG A 33 7.67 -4.17 -24.16
N PHE A 34 8.86 -4.77 -24.09
CA PHE A 34 9.33 -5.46 -22.89
C PHE A 34 9.35 -4.52 -21.68
N PHE A 35 9.94 -3.34 -21.80
CA PHE A 35 10.01 -2.35 -20.73
C PHE A 35 8.62 -1.96 -20.26
N LEU A 36 7.70 -1.60 -21.16
CA LEU A 36 6.34 -1.19 -20.81
C LEU A 36 5.57 -2.27 -20.04
N LEU A 37 5.74 -3.55 -20.40
CA LEU A 37 5.05 -4.66 -19.73
C LEU A 37 5.73 -5.04 -18.41
N ALA A 38 7.06 -5.16 -18.42
CA ALA A 38 7.84 -5.53 -17.25
C ALA A 38 7.75 -4.45 -16.17
N SER A 39 7.90 -3.18 -16.53
CA SER A 39 7.81 -2.08 -15.58
C SER A 39 6.42 -1.94 -15.00
N LEU A 40 5.37 -2.17 -15.79
CA LEU A 40 3.98 -2.21 -15.32
C LEU A 40 3.80 -3.26 -14.23
N LEU A 41 4.26 -4.50 -14.46
CA LEU A 41 4.16 -5.58 -13.48
C LEU A 41 5.04 -5.30 -12.24
N CYS A 42 6.30 -4.89 -12.44
CA CYS A 42 7.21 -4.59 -11.33
C CYS A 42 6.67 -3.48 -10.43
N CYS A 43 6.11 -2.40 -10.97
CA CYS A 43 5.56 -1.30 -10.19
C CYS A 43 4.30 -1.68 -9.40
N LEU A 44 3.50 -2.63 -9.92
CA LEU A 44 2.34 -3.17 -9.22
C LEU A 44 2.74 -4.17 -8.13
N LEU A 45 3.80 -4.95 -8.35
CA LEU A 45 4.26 -5.95 -7.39
C LEU A 45 5.18 -5.38 -6.30
N ALA A 46 5.92 -4.30 -6.58
CA ALA A 46 6.91 -3.73 -5.66
C ALA A 46 6.35 -3.41 -4.26
N PRO A 47 5.19 -2.75 -4.12
CA PRO A 47 4.67 -2.42 -2.79
C PRO A 47 4.13 -3.64 -2.03
N LEU A 48 4.07 -4.82 -2.66
CA LEU A 48 3.73 -6.10 -2.01
C LEU A 48 4.98 -6.86 -1.56
N THR A 49 6.17 -6.45 -2.00
CA THR A 49 7.43 -7.10 -1.66
C THR A 49 8.13 -6.29 -0.58
N GLU A 50 8.17 -6.81 0.64
CA GLU A 50 8.99 -6.25 1.73
C GLU A 50 10.44 -6.70 1.52
N LEU A 51 11.26 -5.84 0.91
CA LEU A 51 12.67 -6.13 0.69
C LEU A 51 13.53 -5.61 1.84
N ASN A 52 13.75 -6.48 2.83
CA ASN A 52 14.64 -6.26 3.98
C ASN A 52 16.12 -6.47 3.64
N VAL A 53 16.66 -5.69 2.69
CA VAL A 53 18.05 -5.87 2.21
C VAL A 53 19.10 -5.43 3.24
N PHE A 54 18.73 -4.60 4.23
CA PHE A 54 19.68 -4.03 5.20
C PHE A 54 19.53 -4.54 6.64
N ASN A 55 18.64 -5.50 6.90
CA ASN A 55 18.52 -6.10 8.25
C ASN A 55 19.67 -7.05 8.59
N SER A 56 20.59 -7.30 7.65
CA SER A 56 21.77 -8.17 7.81
C SER A 56 23.08 -7.41 8.03
N VAL A 57 23.05 -6.10 8.24
CA VAL A 57 24.22 -5.36 8.77
C VAL A 57 24.00 -5.16 10.27
N PRO A 58 24.62 -5.98 11.14
CA PRO A 58 24.53 -5.74 12.57
C PRO A 58 25.02 -4.33 12.86
N ARG A 59 24.20 -3.54 13.55
CA ARG A 59 24.58 -2.21 14.01
C ARG A 59 25.61 -2.43 15.12
N ILE A 60 26.58 -1.52 15.26
CA ILE A 60 27.70 -1.65 16.23
C ILE A 60 27.20 -1.78 17.69
N HIS A 61 25.91 -1.54 17.98
CA HIS A 61 25.29 -1.79 19.28
C HIS A 61 24.77 -3.22 19.53
N ASP A 62 24.80 -4.12 18.53
CA ASP A 62 24.30 -5.51 18.66
C ASP A 62 25.28 -6.44 19.42
N ILE A 63 26.37 -5.91 19.98
CA ILE A 63 27.35 -6.66 20.79
C ILE A 63 27.15 -6.39 22.28
N THR A 64 25.94 -6.64 22.79
CA THR A 64 25.59 -6.90 24.20
C THR A 64 24.07 -7.08 24.20
N SER A 65 23.45 -8.23 24.45
CA SER A 65 23.69 -9.20 25.51
C SER A 65 23.01 -10.51 25.10
N GLN A 66 23.77 -11.60 24.94
CA GLN A 66 23.18 -12.93 24.89
C GLN A 66 22.81 -13.33 26.33
N PHE A 67 21.56 -13.11 26.73
CA PHE A 67 20.95 -13.90 27.80
C PHE A 67 19.96 -14.88 27.17
N SER A 68 20.21 -16.14 27.48
CA SER A 68 19.42 -17.32 27.15
C SER A 68 17.94 -17.15 27.46
N GLU A 69 17.11 -17.18 26.42
CA GLU A 69 15.66 -17.40 26.56
C GLU A 69 15.42 -18.87 26.91
N GLU A 70 15.09 -19.14 28.17
CA GLU A 70 14.38 -20.36 28.52
C GLU A 70 12.91 -20.17 28.11
N LYS A 71 12.54 -20.84 27.02
CA LYS A 71 11.18 -20.84 26.48
C LYS A 71 10.25 -21.59 27.43
N ILE A 72 9.53 -20.88 28.29
CA ILE A 72 8.45 -21.45 29.10
C ILE A 72 7.26 -21.72 28.16
N ILE A 73 6.99 -23.01 27.93
CA ILE A 73 5.75 -23.47 27.33
C ILE A 73 4.67 -23.37 28.42
N ILE A 74 3.80 -22.36 28.34
CA ILE A 74 2.58 -22.35 29.15
C ILE A 74 1.50 -23.07 28.34
N ALA A 75 1.06 -24.21 28.88
CA ALA A 75 -0.08 -24.95 28.41
C ALA A 75 -1.34 -24.08 28.49
N GLU A 76 -2.03 -23.99 27.37
CA GLU A 76 -3.31 -23.34 27.20
C GLU A 76 -4.39 -24.29 27.71
N ASP A 77 -5.05 -23.93 28.81
CA ASP A 77 -6.37 -24.48 29.13
C ASP A 77 -7.09 -23.52 30.09
N LEU A 78 -8.10 -22.84 29.54
CA LEU A 78 -9.27 -22.34 30.26
C LEU A 78 -10.30 -21.89 29.22
N GLU A 79 -11.20 -22.82 28.89
CA GLU A 79 -12.49 -22.51 28.28
C GLU A 79 -13.24 -21.48 29.15
N GLY A 80 -13.46 -20.30 28.58
CA GLY A 80 -14.18 -19.21 29.22
C GLY A 80 -15.13 -18.54 28.24
N ILE A 81 -16.38 -19.00 28.24
CA ILE A 81 -17.62 -18.29 27.91
C ILE A 81 -17.50 -17.20 26.84
N THR A 82 -17.84 -17.55 25.60
CA THR A 82 -18.09 -16.59 24.53
C THR A 82 -19.36 -15.78 24.84
N VAL A 83 -19.20 -14.54 25.29
CA VAL A 83 -20.24 -13.53 25.16
C VAL A 83 -20.20 -13.06 23.71
N GLU A 84 -21.15 -13.52 22.88
CA GLU A 84 -21.40 -12.91 21.58
C GLU A 84 -21.88 -11.48 21.81
N THR A 85 -20.96 -10.52 21.80
CA THR A 85 -21.31 -9.13 21.53
C THR A 85 -21.82 -9.07 20.10
N LEU A 86 -23.14 -9.01 19.93
CA LEU A 86 -23.78 -8.58 18.70
C LEU A 86 -23.38 -7.12 18.46
N THR A 87 -22.20 -6.89 17.88
CA THR A 87 -21.88 -5.62 17.26
C THR A 87 -22.79 -5.52 16.04
N ALA A 88 -23.84 -4.71 16.15
CA ALA A 88 -24.58 -4.29 14.98
C ALA A 88 -23.58 -3.67 14.00
N ASN A 89 -23.31 -4.35 12.88
CA ASN A 89 -22.47 -3.85 11.80
C ASN A 89 -23.15 -2.61 11.22
N SER A 90 -22.86 -1.43 11.79
CA SER A 90 -23.30 -0.17 11.22
C SER A 90 -22.55 0.02 9.92
N PHE A 91 -23.28 0.04 8.81
CA PHE A 91 -22.72 0.32 7.48
C PHE A 91 -21.98 1.66 7.50
N GLY A 92 -20.65 1.61 7.44
CA GLY A 92 -19.79 2.78 7.54
C GLY A 92 -19.57 3.45 6.18
N PHE A 93 -19.04 4.68 6.21
CA PHE A 93 -18.62 5.40 5.00
C PHE A 93 -17.60 4.61 4.17
N PHE A 94 -16.67 3.91 4.83
CA PHE A 94 -15.66 3.08 4.17
C PHE A 94 -16.26 1.84 3.49
N ASP A 95 -17.32 1.25 4.06
CA ASP A 95 -18.03 0.13 3.44
C ASP A 95 -18.77 0.60 2.18
N ALA A 96 -19.36 1.79 2.21
CA ALA A 96 -19.97 2.42 1.05
C ALA A 96 -18.94 2.67 -0.07
N LEU A 97 -17.75 3.19 0.28
CA LEU A 97 -16.67 3.44 -0.67
C LEU A 97 -16.13 2.14 -1.29
N LEU A 98 -15.96 1.10 -0.47
CA LEU A 98 -15.56 -0.23 -0.95
C LEU A 98 -16.62 -0.83 -1.89
N GLY A 99 -17.90 -0.71 -1.53
CA GLY A 99 -19.01 -1.15 -2.37
C GLY A 99 -19.03 -0.43 -3.72
N LEU A 100 -18.82 0.89 -3.75
CA LEU A 100 -18.71 1.68 -4.97
C LEU A 100 -17.52 1.23 -5.83
N TYR A 101 -16.36 1.04 -5.21
CA TYR A 101 -15.16 0.55 -5.91
C TYR A 101 -15.42 -0.80 -6.58
N ILE A 102 -15.99 -1.77 -5.86
CA ILE A 102 -16.34 -3.10 -6.40
C ILE A 102 -17.34 -2.98 -7.55
N ALA A 103 -18.37 -2.14 -7.41
CA ALA A 103 -19.37 -1.95 -8.44
C ALA A 103 -18.77 -1.41 -9.76
N ILE A 104 -17.88 -0.40 -9.67
CA ILE A 104 -17.19 0.15 -10.85
C ILE A 104 -16.27 -0.92 -11.46
N SER A 105 -15.49 -1.63 -10.64
CA SER A 105 -14.62 -2.71 -11.12
C SER A 105 -15.38 -3.83 -11.84
N LEU A 106 -16.55 -4.23 -11.32
CA LEU A 106 -17.44 -5.19 -11.98
C LEU A 106 -17.99 -4.65 -13.31
N CYS A 107 -18.35 -3.37 -13.39
CA CYS A 107 -18.78 -2.76 -14.64
C CYS A 107 -17.70 -2.85 -15.73
N PHE A 108 -16.43 -2.56 -15.38
CA PHE A 108 -15.30 -2.71 -16.29
C PHE A 108 -15.09 -4.17 -16.71
N LEU A 109 -15.21 -5.11 -15.77
CA LEU A 109 -15.08 -6.54 -16.05
C LEU A 109 -16.18 -7.04 -16.98
N PHE A 110 -17.44 -6.70 -16.73
CA PHE A 110 -18.56 -7.10 -17.60
C PHE A 110 -18.45 -6.45 -18.98
N ARG A 111 -18.00 -5.20 -19.07
CA ARG A 111 -17.69 -4.55 -20.36
C ARG A 111 -16.63 -5.34 -21.14
N LEU A 112 -15.55 -5.76 -20.48
CA LEU A 112 -14.49 -6.56 -21.10
C LEU A 112 -15.02 -7.92 -21.58
N LEU A 113 -15.74 -8.65 -20.73
CA LEU A 113 -16.33 -9.94 -21.07
C LEU A 113 -17.32 -9.82 -22.24
N GLY A 114 -18.18 -8.79 -22.23
CA GLY A 114 -19.10 -8.51 -23.33
C GLY A 114 -18.40 -8.17 -24.65
N ASN A 115 -17.25 -7.50 -24.62
CA ASN A 115 -16.43 -7.25 -25.80
C ASN A 115 -15.81 -8.54 -26.34
N LEU A 116 -15.23 -9.37 -25.46
CA LEU A 116 -14.66 -10.66 -25.84
C LEU A 116 -15.72 -11.59 -26.42
N TYR A 117 -16.93 -11.62 -25.83
CA TYR A 117 -18.06 -12.38 -26.34
C TYR A 117 -18.48 -11.92 -27.73
N ARG A 118 -18.60 -10.59 -27.96
CA ARG A 118 -18.92 -10.03 -29.28
C ARG A 118 -17.90 -10.47 -30.33
N ILE A 119 -16.60 -10.33 -30.06
CA ILE A 119 -15.54 -10.77 -30.97
C ILE A 119 -15.61 -12.28 -31.21
N ALA A 120 -15.77 -13.08 -30.15
CA ALA A 120 -15.90 -14.53 -30.26
C ALA A 120 -17.11 -14.94 -31.12
N LYS A 121 -18.23 -14.21 -31.04
CA LYS A 121 -19.39 -14.42 -31.93
C LYS A 121 -19.03 -14.16 -33.39
N HIS A 122 -18.35 -13.06 -33.69
CA HIS A 122 -17.91 -12.74 -35.06
C HIS A 122 -16.92 -13.77 -35.63
N THR A 123 -16.10 -14.40 -34.79
CA THR A 123 -15.17 -15.46 -35.27
C THR A 123 -15.86 -16.75 -35.74
N LYS A 124 -17.17 -16.92 -35.45
CA LYS A 124 -17.97 -18.04 -35.96
C LYS A 124 -18.47 -17.85 -37.39
N SER A 125 -18.31 -16.65 -37.97
CA SER A 125 -18.68 -16.36 -39.35
C SER A 125 -17.85 -17.15 -40.37
N THR A 126 -18.33 -17.19 -41.61
CA THR A 126 -17.58 -17.74 -42.75
C THR A 126 -16.24 -17.03 -42.90
N HIS A 127 -15.17 -17.79 -43.06
CA HIS A 127 -13.81 -17.27 -43.16
C HIS A 127 -13.04 -17.91 -44.31
N VAL A 128 -12.10 -17.17 -44.87
CA VAL A 128 -11.14 -17.65 -45.89
C VAL A 128 -9.80 -17.87 -45.21
N GLN A 129 -9.16 -19.02 -45.44
CA GLN A 129 -7.80 -19.25 -44.94
C GLN A 129 -6.78 -18.64 -45.89
N TYR A 130 -5.84 -17.86 -45.34
CA TYR A 130 -4.76 -17.24 -46.10
C TYR A 130 -3.52 -17.11 -45.23
N ALA A 131 -2.40 -17.73 -45.64
CA ALA A 131 -1.12 -17.66 -44.94
C ALA A 131 -1.19 -17.97 -43.42
N GLY A 132 -2.02 -18.97 -43.03
CA GLY A 132 -2.24 -19.35 -41.63
C GLY A 132 -3.23 -18.47 -40.85
N LEU A 133 -3.72 -17.39 -41.46
CA LEU A 133 -4.75 -16.50 -40.91
C LEU A 133 -6.14 -16.91 -41.38
N LYS A 134 -7.15 -16.55 -40.59
CA LYS A 134 -8.57 -16.70 -40.92
C LYS A 134 -9.17 -15.33 -41.22
N LEU A 135 -9.36 -15.04 -42.49
CA LEU A 135 -9.86 -13.75 -42.97
C LEU A 135 -11.39 -13.75 -42.94
N ILE A 136 -11.98 -12.78 -42.26
CA ILE A 136 -13.42 -12.57 -42.16
C ILE A 136 -13.75 -11.27 -42.87
N LYS A 137 -14.63 -11.33 -43.85
CA LYS A 137 -15.10 -10.14 -44.58
C LYS A 137 -16.09 -9.37 -43.70
N THR A 138 -15.87 -8.07 -43.56
CA THR A 138 -16.73 -7.16 -42.78
C THR A 138 -17.39 -6.10 -43.67
N GLU A 139 -18.32 -5.34 -43.08
CA GLU A 139 -18.97 -4.19 -43.71
C GLU A 139 -17.94 -3.11 -44.10
N GLU A 140 -18.31 -2.25 -45.06
CA GLU A 140 -17.41 -1.25 -45.67
C GLU A 140 -16.96 -0.14 -44.71
N ASP A 141 -17.67 0.09 -43.61
CA ASP A 141 -17.38 1.17 -42.65
C ASP A 141 -16.50 0.74 -41.46
N GLN A 142 -16.18 -0.55 -41.34
CA GLN A 142 -15.35 -1.09 -40.27
C GLN A 142 -13.86 -0.92 -40.57
N GLU A 143 -13.04 -0.81 -39.53
CA GLU A 143 -11.57 -0.81 -39.68
C GLU A 143 -11.04 -2.24 -39.74
N ALA A 144 -9.95 -2.42 -40.50
CA ALA A 144 -9.19 -3.66 -40.43
C ALA A 144 -8.70 -3.88 -38.99
N SER A 145 -8.87 -5.09 -38.49
CA SER A 145 -8.47 -5.45 -37.13
C SER A 145 -8.16 -6.93 -37.02
N SER A 146 -7.35 -7.29 -36.02
CA SER A 146 -6.99 -8.68 -35.75
C SER A 146 -7.30 -9.10 -34.32
N PHE A 147 -7.68 -10.37 -34.18
CA PHE A 147 -7.89 -11.04 -32.91
C PHE A 147 -7.37 -12.47 -32.98
N PHE A 148 -6.23 -12.74 -32.33
CA PHE A 148 -5.45 -13.97 -32.51
C PHE A 148 -5.20 -14.24 -34.00
N LYS A 149 -5.64 -15.39 -34.53
CA LYS A 149 -5.49 -15.76 -35.95
C LYS A 149 -6.60 -15.23 -36.85
N TYR A 150 -7.59 -14.55 -36.30
CA TYR A 150 -8.71 -13.99 -37.05
C TYR A 150 -8.38 -12.56 -37.46
N VAL A 151 -8.60 -12.23 -38.73
CA VAL A 151 -8.41 -10.88 -39.27
C VAL A 151 -9.70 -10.44 -39.94
N PHE A 152 -10.23 -9.32 -39.49
CA PHE A 152 -11.45 -8.71 -39.99
C PHE A 152 -11.06 -7.68 -41.05
N ILE A 153 -11.57 -7.85 -42.27
CA ILE A 153 -11.16 -7.04 -43.44
C ILE A 153 -12.38 -6.42 -44.11
N PRO A 154 -12.42 -5.08 -44.24
CA PRO A 154 -13.51 -4.36 -44.89
C PRO A 154 -13.66 -4.79 -46.35
N SER A 155 -14.92 -4.87 -46.81
CA SER A 155 -15.25 -5.36 -48.15
C SER A 155 -14.54 -4.60 -49.28
N GLU A 156 -14.30 -3.30 -49.12
CA GLU A 156 -13.59 -2.44 -50.09
C GLU A 156 -12.12 -2.84 -50.31
N VAL A 157 -11.45 -3.39 -49.29
CA VAL A 157 -10.03 -3.75 -49.35
C VAL A 157 -9.80 -4.97 -50.24
N TRP A 158 -10.78 -5.87 -50.36
CA TRP A 158 -10.65 -7.13 -51.09
C TRP A 158 -10.35 -6.95 -52.59
N ASN A 159 -10.77 -5.83 -53.17
CA ASN A 159 -10.58 -5.55 -54.60
C ASN A 159 -9.26 -4.83 -54.91
N ASN A 160 -8.61 -4.23 -53.90
CA ASN A 160 -7.34 -3.53 -54.07
C ASN A 160 -6.19 -4.41 -53.60
N LYS A 161 -5.51 -5.10 -54.53
CA LYS A 161 -4.45 -6.07 -54.24
C LYS A 161 -3.29 -5.50 -53.42
N GLU A 162 -2.88 -4.26 -53.68
CA GLU A 162 -1.77 -3.61 -52.97
C GLU A 162 -2.18 -3.29 -51.52
N LEU A 163 -3.34 -2.65 -51.35
CA LEU A 163 -3.88 -2.31 -50.02
C LEU A 163 -4.16 -3.57 -49.20
N PHE A 164 -4.73 -4.60 -49.82
CA PHE A 164 -4.98 -5.89 -49.20
C PHE A 164 -3.68 -6.53 -48.71
N ASN A 165 -2.62 -6.57 -49.54
CA ASN A 165 -1.35 -7.14 -49.14
C ASN A 165 -0.71 -6.36 -47.97
N ASN A 166 -0.74 -5.03 -48.02
CA ASN A 166 -0.20 -4.19 -46.94
C ASN A 166 -0.93 -4.44 -45.60
N ILE A 167 -2.27 -4.48 -45.62
CA ILE A 167 -3.09 -4.75 -44.44
C ILE A 167 -2.84 -6.17 -43.92
N ILE A 168 -2.81 -7.18 -44.78
CA ILE A 168 -2.53 -8.56 -44.35
C ILE A 168 -1.16 -8.70 -43.70
N GLN A 169 -0.12 -8.09 -44.29
CA GLN A 169 1.21 -8.13 -43.68
C GLN A 169 1.21 -7.45 -42.31
N HIS A 170 0.53 -6.31 -42.18
CA HIS A 170 0.37 -5.59 -40.91
C HIS A 170 -0.34 -6.44 -39.85
N GLU A 171 -1.54 -6.92 -40.15
CA GLU A 171 -2.35 -7.74 -39.23
C GLU A 171 -1.66 -9.06 -38.86
N SER A 172 -0.89 -9.64 -39.79
CA SER A 172 -0.08 -10.83 -39.50
C SER A 172 0.97 -10.59 -38.41
N ALA A 173 1.47 -9.36 -38.28
CA ALA A 173 2.43 -9.01 -37.24
C ALA A 173 1.80 -9.05 -35.84
N HIS A 174 0.57 -8.57 -35.70
CA HIS A 174 -0.19 -8.64 -34.43
C HIS A 174 -0.44 -10.08 -34.00
N TYR A 175 -0.78 -10.94 -34.96
CA TYR A 175 -0.91 -12.38 -34.73
C TYR A 175 0.41 -13.01 -34.29
N LYS A 176 1.47 -12.88 -35.10
CA LYS A 176 2.78 -13.51 -34.86
C LYS A 176 3.42 -13.07 -33.54
N GLN A 177 3.19 -11.82 -33.14
CA GLN A 177 3.74 -11.26 -31.90
C GLN A 177 2.78 -11.35 -30.71
N ALA A 178 1.59 -11.94 -30.89
CA ALA A 178 0.56 -12.14 -29.87
C ALA A 178 0.17 -10.84 -29.13
N HIS A 179 0.06 -9.71 -29.85
CA HIS A 179 -0.25 -8.40 -29.25
C HIS A 179 -1.57 -8.37 -28.47
N VAL A 180 -2.53 -9.23 -28.83
CA VAL A 180 -3.80 -9.40 -28.11
C VAL A 180 -3.60 -9.76 -26.63
N LEU A 181 -2.57 -10.54 -26.30
CA LEU A 181 -2.32 -10.94 -24.90
C LEU A 181 -1.96 -9.73 -24.04
N ASP A 182 -1.13 -8.83 -24.54
CA ASP A 182 -0.74 -7.59 -23.87
C ASP A 182 -1.98 -6.71 -23.61
N ILE A 183 -2.87 -6.59 -24.60
CA ILE A 183 -4.09 -5.78 -24.48
C ILE A 183 -5.07 -6.38 -23.48
N ILE A 184 -5.28 -7.70 -23.50
CA ILE A 184 -6.12 -8.38 -22.51
C ILE A 184 -5.55 -8.19 -21.10
N CYS A 185 -4.23 -8.34 -20.93
CA CYS A 185 -3.56 -8.13 -19.65
C CYS A 185 -3.80 -6.71 -19.10
N VAL A 186 -3.61 -5.68 -19.92
CA VAL A 186 -3.83 -4.29 -19.50
C VAL A 186 -5.31 -3.97 -19.23
N GLU A 187 -6.24 -4.53 -20.01
CA GLU A 187 -7.69 -4.39 -19.77
C GLU A 187 -8.12 -5.06 -18.46
N LEU A 188 -7.55 -6.22 -18.13
CA LEU A 188 -7.79 -6.89 -16.84
C LEU A 188 -7.28 -6.03 -15.67
N LEU A 189 -6.06 -5.48 -15.80
CA LEU A 189 -5.52 -4.56 -14.80
C LEU A 189 -6.39 -3.30 -14.65
N LEU A 190 -6.94 -2.77 -15.75
CA LEU A 190 -7.86 -1.63 -15.71
C LEU A 190 -9.18 -1.94 -15.01
N CYS A 191 -9.60 -3.20 -14.90
CA CYS A 191 -10.77 -3.55 -14.10
C CYS A 191 -10.54 -3.27 -12.61
N VAL A 192 -9.31 -3.39 -12.13
CA VAL A 192 -8.93 -3.19 -10.72
C VAL A 192 -8.40 -1.77 -10.48
N PHE A 193 -7.58 -1.26 -11.40
CA PHE A 193 -6.85 0.00 -11.26
C PHE A 193 -7.40 1.10 -12.18
N TRP A 194 -8.71 1.10 -12.45
CA TRP A 194 -9.37 2.07 -13.34
C TRP A 194 -9.13 3.53 -12.92
N PHE A 195 -8.96 3.78 -11.62
CA PHE A 195 -8.71 5.11 -11.06
C PHE A 195 -7.29 5.63 -11.33
N ASN A 196 -6.34 4.75 -11.68
CA ASN A 196 -4.95 5.14 -11.89
C ASN A 196 -4.75 5.67 -13.33
N PRO A 197 -4.52 6.98 -13.53
CA PRO A 197 -4.40 7.56 -14.87
C PRO A 197 -3.19 7.02 -15.66
N PHE A 198 -2.11 6.62 -14.98
CA PHE A 198 -0.92 6.13 -15.66
C PHE A 198 -1.16 4.78 -16.32
N LEU A 199 -2.07 3.94 -15.80
CA LEU A 199 -2.42 2.68 -16.45
C LEU A 199 -3.06 2.90 -17.84
N TRP A 200 -3.87 3.96 -17.98
CA TRP A 200 -4.42 4.38 -19.26
C TRP A 200 -3.33 4.88 -20.22
N PHE A 201 -2.32 5.56 -19.69
CA PHE A 201 -1.17 5.99 -20.49
C PHE A 201 -0.29 4.81 -20.94
N TYR A 202 -0.08 3.81 -20.07
CA TYR A 202 0.56 2.55 -20.45
C TYR A 202 -0.21 1.85 -21.57
N LYS A 203 -1.53 1.72 -21.45
CA LYS A 203 -2.38 1.16 -22.51
C LYS A 203 -2.15 1.87 -23.85
N SER A 204 -2.20 3.21 -23.85
CA SER A 204 -1.98 4.00 -25.05
C SER A 204 -0.58 3.82 -25.63
N ALA A 205 0.46 3.72 -24.78
CA ALA A 205 1.84 3.55 -25.22
C ALA A 205 2.11 2.14 -25.76
N ILE A 206 1.52 1.11 -25.15
CA ILE A 206 1.61 -0.29 -25.59
C ILE A 206 0.96 -0.44 -26.97
N LEU A 207 -0.26 0.07 -27.15
CA LEU A 207 -0.94 0.09 -28.45
C LEU A 207 -0.09 0.78 -29.51
N GLN A 208 0.41 1.98 -29.22
CA GLN A 208 1.28 2.71 -30.15
C GLN A 208 2.56 1.94 -30.50
N ASN A 209 3.15 1.22 -29.53
CA ASN A 209 4.33 0.41 -29.77
C ASN A 209 4.03 -0.85 -30.59
N HIS A 210 2.85 -1.46 -30.44
CA HIS A 210 2.38 -2.55 -31.31
C HIS A 210 2.25 -2.11 -32.76
N GLU A 211 1.67 -0.93 -33.00
CA GLU A 211 1.59 -0.35 -34.35
C GLU A 211 2.98 -0.19 -34.97
N TYR A 212 3.98 0.30 -34.21
CA TYR A 212 5.34 0.41 -34.72
C TYR A 212 6.00 -0.93 -35.03
N LEU A 213 5.72 -1.97 -34.23
CA LEU A 213 6.21 -3.33 -34.48
C LEU A 213 5.58 -3.92 -35.74
N ALA A 214 4.29 -3.69 -35.95
CA ALA A 214 3.58 -4.13 -37.14
C ALA A 214 4.06 -3.37 -38.39
N ASP A 215 4.25 -2.05 -38.29
CA ASP A 215 4.82 -1.23 -39.34
C ASP A 215 6.21 -1.72 -39.77
N VAL A 216 7.09 -2.03 -38.81
CA VAL A 216 8.41 -2.61 -39.12
C VAL A 216 8.31 -3.98 -39.78
N HIS A 217 7.34 -4.81 -39.39
CA HIS A 217 7.11 -6.10 -40.03
C HIS A 217 6.76 -5.96 -41.52
N VAL A 218 5.90 -4.98 -41.86
CA VAL A 218 5.53 -4.68 -43.25
C VAL A 218 6.76 -4.26 -44.06
N ILE A 219 7.58 -3.34 -43.55
CA ILE A 219 8.79 -2.90 -44.26
C ILE A 219 9.78 -4.06 -44.45
N ASN A 220 9.95 -4.90 -43.43
CA ASN A 220 10.83 -6.06 -43.51
C ASN A 220 10.32 -7.15 -44.47
N SER A 221 9.04 -7.14 -44.84
CA SER A 221 8.48 -8.02 -45.86
C SER A 221 8.79 -7.57 -47.30
N GLY A 222 9.49 -6.44 -47.47
CA GLY A 222 9.93 -5.92 -48.78
C GLY A 222 9.08 -4.77 -49.32
N ILE A 223 8.06 -4.33 -48.59
CA ILE A 223 7.20 -3.21 -49.01
C ILE A 223 7.90 -1.88 -48.71
N ALA A 224 8.00 -1.00 -49.71
CA ALA A 224 8.65 0.29 -49.57
C ALA A 224 7.90 1.21 -48.58
N ALA A 225 8.66 1.90 -47.72
CA ALA A 225 8.08 2.75 -46.67
C ALA A 225 7.17 3.86 -47.20
N GLU A 226 7.46 4.40 -48.39
CA GLU A 226 6.63 5.42 -49.02
C GLU A 226 5.27 4.87 -49.46
N ALA A 227 5.25 3.75 -50.20
CA ALA A 227 4.03 3.08 -50.64
C ALA A 227 3.17 2.66 -49.44
N TYR A 228 3.81 2.10 -48.42
CA TYR A 228 3.12 1.71 -47.20
C TYR A 228 2.54 2.92 -46.44
N SER A 229 3.28 4.03 -46.32
CA SER A 229 2.77 5.26 -45.68
C SER A 229 1.53 5.80 -46.38
N LYS A 230 1.47 5.72 -47.72
CA LYS A 230 0.27 6.09 -48.49
C LYS A 230 -0.92 5.18 -48.14
N SER A 231 -0.69 3.88 -47.97
CA SER A 231 -1.76 2.94 -47.56
C SER A 231 -2.31 3.20 -46.15
N ILE A 232 -1.45 3.61 -45.20
CA ILE A 232 -1.90 4.03 -43.85
C ILE A 232 -2.79 5.28 -43.96
N ILE A 233 -2.40 6.27 -44.77
CA ILE A 233 -3.19 7.48 -44.96
C ILE A 233 -4.53 7.13 -45.63
N TYR A 234 -4.49 6.36 -46.71
CA TYR A 234 -5.67 5.99 -47.49
C TYR A 234 -6.72 5.25 -46.66
N SER A 235 -6.30 4.26 -45.87
CA SER A 235 -7.18 3.51 -44.96
C SER A 235 -7.82 4.36 -43.86
N THR A 236 -7.26 5.54 -43.55
CA THR A 236 -7.78 6.41 -42.48
C THR A 236 -8.60 7.60 -42.98
N VAL A 237 -8.35 8.10 -44.19
CA VAL A 237 -8.97 9.34 -44.72
C VAL A 237 -10.46 9.16 -45.06
N GLN A 238 -10.96 7.93 -45.19
CA GLN A 238 -12.34 7.66 -45.60
C GLN A 238 -13.45 8.00 -44.56
N LYS A 239 -13.13 8.50 -43.37
CA LYS A 239 -14.14 8.72 -42.31
C LYS A 239 -14.34 10.20 -41.96
N TYR A 240 -15.45 10.78 -42.42
CA TYR A 240 -15.97 12.05 -41.91
C TYR A 240 -17.49 11.97 -41.63
N ARG A 241 -17.90 12.35 -40.41
CA ARG A 241 -19.27 12.79 -40.07
C ARG A 241 -19.19 13.90 -38.99
N MET A 242 -19.70 15.08 -39.32
CA MET A 242 -19.87 16.30 -38.49
C MET A 242 -21.07 16.17 -37.51
N PRO A 243 -21.39 17.12 -36.56
CA PRO A 243 -21.07 18.56 -36.49
C PRO A 243 -20.79 19.18 -35.08
N LEU A 244 -20.46 18.41 -34.04
CA LEU A 244 -20.01 18.93 -32.72
C LEU A 244 -18.60 18.42 -32.32
N ALA A 245 -17.81 18.03 -33.33
CA ALA A 245 -16.73 17.06 -33.18
C ALA A 245 -15.32 17.68 -33.18
N SER A 246 -14.51 17.36 -32.16
CA SER A 246 -13.04 17.34 -32.26
C SER A 246 -12.63 16.10 -33.09
N GLY A 247 -12.84 16.17 -34.40
CA GLY A 247 -12.68 15.04 -35.32
C GLY A 247 -11.33 15.05 -36.00
N PHE A 248 -10.39 14.25 -35.46
CA PHE A 248 -9.30 13.50 -36.10
C PHE A 248 -8.19 13.34 -35.06
N ASN A 249 -8.00 12.12 -34.54
CA ASN A 249 -6.84 11.82 -33.71
C ASN A 249 -5.62 11.65 -34.65
N PHE A 250 -5.11 12.75 -35.21
CA PHE A 250 -3.97 12.75 -36.14
C PHE A 250 -2.68 12.26 -35.47
N LYS A 251 -2.60 12.38 -34.13
CA LYS A 251 -1.37 12.12 -33.38
C LYS A 251 -0.85 10.68 -33.55
N PRO A 252 -1.64 9.59 -33.35
CA PRO A 252 -1.15 8.23 -33.57
C PRO A 252 -0.63 7.96 -34.99
N ILE A 253 -1.39 8.36 -36.02
CA ILE A 253 -1.03 8.13 -37.43
C ILE A 253 0.23 8.93 -37.80
N LYS A 254 0.27 10.22 -37.45
CA LYS A 254 1.46 11.07 -37.61
C LYS A 254 2.68 10.40 -36.99
N ASN A 255 2.54 9.88 -35.77
CA ASN A 255 3.64 9.25 -35.06
C ASN A 255 4.12 7.97 -35.77
N ARG A 256 3.23 7.15 -36.33
CA ARG A 256 3.57 5.97 -37.16
C ARG A 256 4.38 6.37 -38.39
N ILE A 257 3.91 7.35 -39.16
CA ILE A 257 4.60 7.83 -40.37
C ILE A 257 5.96 8.45 -40.04
N LEU A 258 6.03 9.29 -39.01
CA LEU A 258 7.30 9.86 -38.54
C LEU A 258 8.28 8.78 -38.09
N MET A 259 7.80 7.75 -37.40
CA MET A 259 8.63 6.62 -37.01
C MET A 259 9.06 5.79 -38.20
N LEU A 260 8.24 5.56 -39.23
CA LEU A 260 8.67 4.87 -40.44
C LEU A 260 9.86 5.57 -41.10
N GLN A 261 9.81 6.88 -41.27
CA GLN A 261 10.82 7.69 -41.96
C GLN A 261 12.11 7.91 -41.14
N LYS A 262 12.06 7.82 -39.81
CA LYS A 262 13.21 8.10 -38.95
C LYS A 262 14.35 7.08 -39.12
N SER A 263 15.61 7.51 -39.12
CA SER A 263 16.75 6.58 -39.11
C SER A 263 16.96 5.93 -37.72
N LYS A 264 17.57 4.74 -37.69
CA LYS A 264 17.96 4.11 -36.41
C LYS A 264 19.11 4.93 -35.79
N SER A 265 19.04 5.17 -34.48
CA SER A 265 20.16 5.76 -33.73
C SER A 265 21.36 4.81 -33.68
N SER A 266 22.57 5.34 -33.43
CA SER A 266 23.77 4.52 -33.29
C SER A 266 23.63 3.49 -32.17
N VAL A 267 24.29 2.34 -32.34
CA VAL A 267 24.21 1.22 -31.39
C VAL A 267 24.58 1.67 -29.98
N LEU A 268 25.63 2.48 -29.83
CA LEU A 268 26.08 3.04 -28.55
C LEU A 268 25.03 3.94 -27.87
N LYS A 269 24.42 4.88 -28.62
CA LYS A 269 23.38 5.76 -28.05
C LYS A 269 22.17 4.96 -27.59
N ARG A 270 21.83 3.91 -28.32
CA ARG A 270 20.73 3.01 -28.01
C ARG A 270 21.01 2.16 -26.77
N SER A 271 22.20 1.59 -26.64
CA SER A 271 22.58 0.80 -25.47
C SER A 271 22.61 1.66 -24.20
N LEU A 272 23.21 2.86 -24.25
CA LEU A 272 23.23 3.79 -23.11
C LEU A 272 21.83 4.14 -22.61
N LYS A 273 20.88 4.39 -23.52
CA LYS A 273 19.49 4.68 -23.15
C LYS A 273 18.77 3.48 -22.53
N ILE A 274 19.02 2.28 -23.03
CA ILE A 274 18.48 1.04 -22.46
C ILE A 274 19.03 0.83 -21.05
N SER A 275 20.35 0.93 -20.87
CA SER A 275 21.00 0.80 -19.56
C SER A 275 20.49 1.84 -18.57
N ALA A 276 20.36 3.10 -18.99
CA ALA A 276 19.80 4.16 -18.15
C ALA A 276 18.35 3.86 -17.74
N ALA A 277 17.50 3.40 -18.67
CA ALA A 277 16.12 3.05 -18.36
C ALA A 277 16.02 1.89 -17.35
N LEU A 278 16.87 0.87 -17.48
CA LEU A 278 16.92 -0.27 -16.55
C LEU A 278 17.41 0.16 -15.16
N LEU A 279 18.45 0.99 -15.09
CA LEU A 279 18.97 1.53 -13.82
C LEU A 279 17.92 2.40 -13.10
N LEU A 280 17.20 3.24 -13.85
CA LEU A 280 16.14 4.07 -13.27
C LEU A 280 14.96 3.21 -12.80
N LEU A 281 14.59 2.17 -13.57
CA LEU A 281 13.53 1.25 -13.16
C LEU A 281 13.91 0.46 -11.90
N SER A 282 15.15 -0.02 -11.77
CA SER A 282 15.60 -0.70 -10.56
C SER A 282 15.59 0.23 -9.35
N GLY A 283 16.00 1.49 -9.51
CA GLY A 283 15.89 2.50 -8.45
C GLY A 283 14.44 2.73 -8.00
N ILE A 284 13.51 2.87 -8.94
CA ILE A 284 12.06 3.02 -8.63
C ILE A 284 11.53 1.80 -7.90
N PHE A 285 11.88 0.59 -8.35
CA PHE A 285 11.47 -0.66 -7.72
C PHE A 285 11.98 -0.77 -6.28
N MET A 286 13.27 -0.50 -6.06
CA MET A 286 13.87 -0.51 -4.73
C MET A 286 13.17 0.47 -3.79
N ILE A 287 13.02 1.74 -4.18
CA ILE A 287 12.34 2.78 -3.36
C ILE A 287 10.91 2.38 -3.01
N SER A 288 10.20 1.73 -3.94
CA SER A 288 8.81 1.32 -3.72
C SER A 288 8.67 0.04 -2.88
N SER A 289 9.77 -0.69 -2.66
CA SER A 289 9.82 -1.96 -1.90
C SER A 289 10.46 -1.81 -0.52
N PHE A 290 10.98 -0.62 -0.19
CA PHE A 290 11.56 -0.35 1.12
C PHE A 290 10.46 -0.11 2.14
N GLU A 291 10.55 -0.83 3.26
CA GLU A 291 9.79 -0.52 4.45
C GLU A 291 10.19 0.89 4.92
N THR A 292 9.22 1.80 5.00
CA THR A 292 9.43 3.08 5.66
C THR A 292 9.68 2.77 7.13
N SER A 293 10.94 2.69 7.54
CA SER A 293 11.33 2.55 8.94
C SER A 293 10.64 3.67 9.73
N THR A 294 9.56 3.31 10.44
CA THR A 294 8.82 4.25 11.26
C THR A 294 9.72 4.66 12.41
N LYS A 295 9.83 5.97 12.67
CA LYS A 295 10.55 6.47 13.85
C LYS A 295 10.05 5.68 15.09
N PRO A 296 10.96 5.15 15.93
CA PRO A 296 10.54 4.36 17.08
C PRO A 296 9.64 5.17 18.01
N LEU A 297 8.63 4.51 18.58
CA LEU A 297 7.77 5.13 19.59
C LEU A 297 8.57 5.25 20.89
N LEU A 298 8.84 6.49 21.32
CA LEU A 298 9.46 6.75 22.60
C LEU A 298 8.39 6.96 23.67
N VAL A 299 8.35 6.03 24.64
CA VAL A 299 7.43 6.04 25.76
C VAL A 299 8.21 6.36 27.02
N VAL A 300 7.76 7.35 27.80
CA VAL A 300 8.25 7.53 29.17
C VAL A 300 7.20 7.03 30.14
N VAL A 301 7.58 6.05 30.97
CA VAL A 301 6.75 5.51 32.04
C VAL A 301 7.18 6.17 33.35
N ASP A 302 6.31 7.01 33.89
CA ASP A 302 6.50 7.56 35.23
C ASP A 302 6.03 6.55 36.28
N VAL A 303 6.99 6.05 37.06
CA VAL A 303 6.72 5.03 38.09
C VAL A 303 6.47 5.78 39.40
N ALA A 304 5.19 5.94 39.77
CA ALA A 304 4.77 6.82 40.86
C ALA A 304 5.41 6.50 42.23
N HIS A 305 5.42 7.51 43.11
CA HIS A 305 5.91 7.39 44.50
C HIS A 305 7.38 6.89 44.58
N GLY A 306 7.76 6.27 45.70
CA GLY A 306 9.08 5.69 45.91
C GLY A 306 9.84 6.32 47.08
N GLY A 307 10.81 5.59 47.62
CA GLY A 307 11.55 5.98 48.82
C GLY A 307 10.61 6.15 50.01
N HIS A 308 10.62 7.36 50.57
CA HIS A 308 9.79 7.70 51.73
C HIS A 308 8.30 7.91 51.40
N ASP A 309 7.94 8.12 50.13
CA ASP A 309 6.56 8.22 49.69
C ASP A 309 6.07 6.81 49.30
N SER A 310 5.20 6.24 50.12
CA SER A 310 4.69 4.87 49.90
C SER A 310 3.44 4.82 49.00
N GLY A 311 2.88 5.98 48.65
CA GLY A 311 1.57 6.08 48.04
C GLY A 311 0.48 5.46 48.93
N ASN A 312 -0.52 4.85 48.30
CA ASN A 312 -1.60 4.16 48.98
C ASN A 312 -1.12 2.83 49.61
N SER A 313 -0.42 2.90 50.75
CA SER A 313 0.17 1.77 51.49
C SER A 313 1.35 1.09 50.78
N MET A 314 1.10 0.28 49.74
CA MET A 314 2.12 -0.51 49.03
C MET A 314 2.16 -0.20 47.53
N GLU A 315 1.52 0.89 47.11
CA GLU A 315 1.42 1.32 45.72
C GLU A 315 2.79 1.43 45.06
N LYS A 316 3.77 2.03 45.75
CA LYS A 316 5.13 2.23 45.20
C LYS A 316 5.82 0.92 44.77
N ASP A 317 5.53 -0.18 45.44
CA ASP A 317 6.14 -1.49 45.20
C ASP A 317 5.43 -2.19 44.03
N VAL A 318 4.10 -2.09 43.98
CA VAL A 318 3.28 -2.63 42.90
C VAL A 318 3.64 -2.00 41.56
N VAL A 319 3.63 -0.67 41.47
CA VAL A 319 3.90 0.03 40.21
C VAL A 319 5.35 -0.14 39.75
N LEU A 320 6.30 -0.25 40.68
CA LEU A 320 7.71 -0.56 40.36
C LEU A 320 7.85 -1.98 39.81
N SER A 321 7.19 -2.97 40.41
CA SER A 321 7.22 -4.35 39.93
C SER A 321 6.68 -4.49 38.50
N ILE A 322 5.54 -3.85 38.23
CA ILE A 322 4.92 -3.85 36.89
C ILE A 322 5.82 -3.15 35.87
N ALA A 323 6.41 -1.99 36.24
CA ALA A 323 7.35 -1.28 35.38
C ALA A 323 8.58 -2.14 35.01
N ASN A 324 9.11 -2.91 35.97
CA ASN A 324 10.23 -3.82 35.72
C ASN A 324 9.86 -4.94 34.74
N TYR A 325 8.64 -5.49 34.79
CA TYR A 325 8.19 -6.44 33.77
C TYR A 325 7.99 -5.77 32.41
N LEU A 326 7.47 -4.53 32.39
CA LEU A 326 7.28 -3.78 31.15
C LEU A 326 8.61 -3.47 30.45
N ALA A 327 9.68 -3.25 31.21
CA ALA A 327 11.01 -2.97 30.67
C ALA A 327 11.52 -4.04 29.70
N ALA A 328 11.13 -5.32 29.90
CA ALA A 328 11.51 -6.42 29.03
C ALA A 328 10.94 -6.32 27.60
N TYR A 329 9.92 -5.49 27.38
CA TYR A 329 9.30 -5.29 26.06
C TYR A 329 9.90 -4.13 25.27
N SER A 330 10.81 -3.34 25.85
CA SER A 330 11.50 -2.27 25.14
C SER A 330 12.42 -2.85 24.08
N ASN A 331 12.33 -2.32 22.85
CA ASN A 331 13.13 -2.75 21.70
C ASN A 331 13.44 -1.56 20.77
N ASP A 332 13.98 -1.85 19.59
CA ASP A 332 14.40 -0.83 18.63
C ASP A 332 13.26 0.00 18.06
N ASP A 333 12.04 -0.55 17.97
CA ASP A 333 10.84 0.11 17.44
C ASP A 333 9.98 0.74 18.55
N LEU A 334 10.05 0.20 19.77
CA LEU A 334 9.36 0.71 20.96
C LEU A 334 10.35 0.94 22.10
N LYS A 335 10.77 2.18 22.31
CA LYS A 335 11.69 2.54 23.38
C LYS A 335 10.92 2.96 24.62
N ILE A 336 11.10 2.22 25.72
CA ILE A 336 10.44 2.50 27.01
C ILE A 336 11.49 2.99 28.01
N VAL A 337 11.29 4.19 28.54
CA VAL A 337 12.18 4.85 29.51
C VAL A 337 11.42 5.09 30.81
N PHE A 338 12.03 4.83 31.96
CA PHE A 338 11.36 4.92 33.26
C PHE A 338 11.88 6.11 34.07
N THR A 339 11.01 6.82 34.80
CA THR A 339 11.46 7.90 35.71
C THR A 339 12.31 7.36 36.86
N ARG A 340 11.98 6.16 37.37
CA ARG A 340 12.80 5.40 38.33
C ARG A 340 12.76 3.90 38.02
N THR A 341 13.85 3.21 38.33
CA THR A 341 14.01 1.74 38.20
C THR A 341 14.30 1.04 39.53
N SER A 342 14.26 1.79 40.64
CA SER A 342 14.45 1.29 42.01
C SER A 342 13.53 2.02 42.98
N ASP A 343 13.49 1.61 44.25
CA ASP A 343 12.73 2.28 45.30
C ASP A 343 13.43 3.58 45.75
N GLN A 344 13.28 4.63 44.95
CA GLN A 344 13.83 5.96 45.20
C GLN A 344 12.74 7.01 45.06
N PHE A 345 12.80 8.04 45.91
CA PHE A 345 11.89 9.17 45.84
C PHE A 345 12.34 10.15 44.75
N LEU A 346 11.39 10.57 43.91
CA LEU A 346 11.53 11.69 42.97
C LEU A 346 10.38 12.67 43.19
N SER A 347 10.72 13.95 43.35
CA SER A 347 9.71 15.02 43.41
C SER A 347 8.97 15.14 42.07
N LEU A 348 7.75 15.69 42.11
CA LEU A 348 6.93 15.89 40.91
C LEU A 348 7.66 16.75 39.85
N LYS A 349 8.46 17.72 40.29
CA LYS A 349 9.28 18.56 39.40
C LYS A 349 10.39 17.76 38.72
N GLU A 350 11.14 16.95 39.47
CA GLU A 350 12.21 16.11 38.92
C GLU A 350 11.68 15.11 37.89
N ARG A 351 10.50 14.51 38.14
CA ARG A 351 9.83 13.63 37.19
C ARG A 351 9.53 14.35 35.88
N VAL A 352 8.88 15.51 35.95
CA VAL A 352 8.52 16.31 34.77
C VAL A 352 9.74 16.80 34.00
N ASP A 353 10.77 17.29 34.71
CA ASP A 353 12.01 17.75 34.10
C ASP A 353 12.67 16.61 33.31
N PHE A 354 12.73 15.41 33.90
CA PHE A 354 13.23 14.20 33.22
C PHE A 354 12.37 13.82 32.01
N ILE A 355 11.04 13.74 32.17
CA ILE A 355 10.09 13.39 31.10
C ILE A 355 10.27 14.33 29.90
N ASN A 356 10.26 15.64 30.15
CA ASN A 356 10.38 16.65 29.09
C ASN A 356 11.76 16.64 28.43
N GLN A 357 12.82 16.28 29.15
CA GLN A 357 14.15 16.10 28.58
C GLN A 357 14.19 14.97 27.55
N GLN A 358 13.43 13.87 27.77
CA GLN A 358 13.36 12.76 26.83
C GLN A 358 12.58 13.09 25.56
N LYS A 359 11.66 14.06 25.61
CA LYS A 359 10.73 14.41 24.52
C LYS A 359 9.95 13.19 24.01
N PRO A 360 9.21 12.49 24.89
CA PRO A 360 8.50 11.27 24.50
C PRO A 360 7.36 11.55 23.54
N ASP A 361 6.99 10.52 22.79
CA ASP A 361 5.78 10.51 21.98
C ASP A 361 4.52 10.23 22.84
N VAL A 362 4.70 9.57 23.99
CA VAL A 362 3.68 9.38 25.02
C VAL A 362 4.30 9.23 26.41
N MET A 363 3.67 9.83 27.41
CA MET A 363 3.98 9.64 28.82
C MET A 363 2.84 8.89 29.51
N ILE A 364 3.17 7.85 30.29
CA ILE A 364 2.23 7.08 31.10
C ILE A 364 2.73 7.09 32.54
N SER A 365 1.97 7.65 33.47
CA SER A 365 2.27 7.58 34.91
C SER A 365 1.45 6.46 35.54
N LEU A 366 2.11 5.46 36.13
CA LEU A 366 1.47 4.28 36.71
C LEU A 366 1.19 4.49 38.20
N HIS A 367 -0.06 4.29 38.59
CA HIS A 367 -0.57 4.45 39.95
C HIS A 367 -1.50 3.30 40.35
N CYS A 368 -1.81 3.21 41.64
CA CYS A 368 -2.88 2.36 42.18
C CYS A 368 -3.79 3.18 43.09
N ASN A 369 -5.07 3.22 42.76
CA ASN A 369 -6.03 4.10 43.39
C ASN A 369 -6.42 3.58 44.78
N ALA A 370 -7.08 4.43 45.56
CA ALA A 370 -7.69 4.07 46.84
C ALA A 370 -8.99 4.84 47.03
N HIS A 371 -9.98 4.19 47.62
CA HIS A 371 -11.28 4.80 47.89
C HIS A 371 -11.84 4.35 49.23
N SER A 372 -12.61 5.23 49.89
CA SER A 372 -13.22 4.97 51.20
C SER A 372 -14.30 3.89 51.14
N ASN A 373 -15.06 3.84 50.05
CA ASN A 373 -15.88 2.68 49.69
C ASN A 373 -14.97 1.58 49.12
N VAL A 374 -14.81 0.49 49.86
CA VAL A 374 -13.96 -0.66 49.50
C VAL A 374 -14.50 -1.48 48.32
N GLU A 375 -15.77 -1.29 47.95
CA GLU A 375 -16.38 -1.96 46.79
C GLU A 375 -16.02 -1.27 45.46
N THR A 376 -15.47 -0.06 45.48
CA THR A 376 -15.00 0.63 44.27
C THR A 376 -13.83 -0.14 43.66
N SER A 377 -13.90 -0.48 42.38
CA SER A 377 -12.90 -1.30 41.66
C SER A 377 -12.76 -0.87 40.21
N GLY A 378 -11.70 -1.31 39.54
CA GLY A 378 -11.47 -1.09 38.12
C GLY A 378 -10.31 -0.14 37.83
N VAL A 379 -10.01 -0.02 36.53
CA VAL A 379 -8.90 0.79 36.02
C VAL A 379 -9.39 2.21 35.76
N GLU A 380 -8.63 3.26 36.02
CA GLU A 380 -9.01 4.62 35.63
C GLU A 380 -7.87 5.29 34.87
N ALA A 381 -8.21 6.20 33.96
CA ALA A 381 -7.23 7.03 33.27
C ALA A 381 -7.56 8.51 33.45
N PHE A 382 -6.54 9.31 33.71
CA PHE A 382 -6.66 10.75 33.85
C PHE A 382 -5.80 11.47 32.82
N TYR A 383 -6.37 12.52 32.23
CA TYR A 383 -5.66 13.44 31.35
C TYR A 383 -5.97 14.90 31.75
N TYR A 384 -5.16 15.85 31.26
CA TYR A 384 -5.37 17.27 31.52
C TYR A 384 -6.00 17.96 30.30
N PRO A 385 -7.21 18.53 30.41
CA PRO A 385 -7.94 19.08 29.26
C PRO A 385 -7.30 20.34 28.67
N ASP A 386 -6.53 21.12 29.45
CA ASP A 386 -5.87 22.33 28.94
C ASP A 386 -4.43 22.05 28.41
N ASN A 387 -4.01 20.78 28.33
CA ASN A 387 -2.75 20.42 27.68
C ASN A 387 -2.92 20.50 26.16
N LYS A 388 -1.91 21.02 25.43
CA LYS A 388 -1.93 21.07 23.96
C LYS A 388 -2.09 19.70 23.28
N HIS A 389 -1.83 18.61 24.00
CA HIS A 389 -1.94 17.22 23.55
C HIS A 389 -3.20 16.50 24.06
N GLN A 390 -4.21 17.21 24.57
CA GLN A 390 -5.37 16.61 25.25
C GLN A 390 -6.12 15.56 24.42
N GLU A 391 -6.34 15.80 23.13
CA GLU A 391 -7.12 14.89 22.28
C GLU A 391 -6.39 13.56 22.07
N THR A 392 -5.09 13.62 21.83
CA THR A 392 -4.23 12.44 21.73
C THR A 392 -4.16 11.68 23.05
N ALA A 393 -3.99 12.38 24.18
CA ALA A 393 -3.98 11.76 25.51
C ALA A 393 -5.31 11.06 25.84
N TYR A 394 -6.45 11.67 25.48
CA TYR A 394 -7.77 11.08 25.64
C TYR A 394 -7.92 9.79 24.79
N ASN A 395 -7.45 9.80 23.54
CA ASN A 395 -7.50 8.62 22.68
C ASN A 395 -6.58 7.50 23.20
N TYR A 396 -5.38 7.82 23.69
CA TYR A 396 -4.48 6.83 24.29
C TYR A 396 -5.07 6.26 25.59
N SER A 397 -5.75 7.07 26.39
CA SER A 397 -6.46 6.63 27.60
C SER A 397 -7.50 5.54 27.28
N LYS A 398 -8.23 5.65 26.16
CA LYS A 398 -9.19 4.62 25.72
C LYS A 398 -8.50 3.29 25.43
N ILE A 399 -7.37 3.33 24.73
CA ILE A 399 -6.60 2.13 24.36
C ILE A 399 -6.07 1.46 25.63
N LEU A 400 -5.45 2.24 26.53
CA LEU A 400 -4.85 1.76 27.77
C LEU A 400 -5.90 1.09 28.68
N ILE A 401 -7.07 1.71 28.89
CA ILE A 401 -8.13 1.10 29.70
C ILE A 401 -8.68 -0.16 29.03
N ALA A 402 -8.99 -0.11 27.74
CA ALA A 402 -9.65 -1.21 27.04
C ALA A 402 -8.86 -2.53 27.14
N ASN A 403 -7.54 -2.45 27.04
CA ASN A 403 -6.66 -3.61 27.10
C ASN A 403 -6.47 -4.18 28.53
N GLN A 404 -6.91 -3.47 29.57
CA GLN A 404 -6.83 -3.97 30.95
C GLN A 404 -8.14 -4.57 31.45
N LEU A 405 -9.25 -4.43 30.70
CA LEU A 405 -10.59 -4.85 31.14
C LEU A 405 -10.72 -6.35 31.42
N GLY A 406 -9.89 -7.19 30.80
CA GLY A 406 -9.90 -8.64 31.07
C GLY A 406 -9.38 -9.03 32.46
N LEU A 407 -8.67 -8.14 33.15
CA LEU A 407 -8.04 -8.41 34.45
C LEU A 407 -8.78 -7.80 35.64
N PHE A 408 -9.69 -6.84 35.39
CA PHE A 408 -10.38 -6.08 36.43
C PHE A 408 -11.89 -6.14 36.25
N SER A 409 -12.63 -6.18 37.36
CA SER A 409 -14.06 -6.51 37.37
C SER A 409 -15.00 -5.43 36.83
N GLN A 410 -14.54 -4.19 36.65
CA GLN A 410 -15.36 -3.09 36.17
C GLN A 410 -14.68 -2.30 35.06
N ARG A 411 -15.50 -1.76 34.15
CA ARG A 411 -15.03 -0.91 33.05
C ARG A 411 -14.53 0.41 33.61
N GLY A 412 -13.30 0.74 33.23
CA GLY A 412 -12.66 1.97 33.66
C GLY A 412 -13.24 3.26 33.11
N GLU A 413 -13.12 4.32 33.89
CA GLU A 413 -13.52 5.68 33.52
C GLU A 413 -12.31 6.51 33.05
N ILE A 414 -12.54 7.40 32.08
CA ILE A 414 -11.56 8.41 31.68
C ILE A 414 -12.00 9.74 32.26
N LYS A 415 -11.15 10.38 33.05
CA LYS A 415 -11.44 11.57 33.84
C LYS A 415 -10.47 12.71 33.56
N ASN A 416 -10.91 13.92 33.86
CA ASN A 416 -10.05 15.10 33.82
C ASN A 416 -9.41 15.29 35.19
N ALA A 417 -8.10 15.55 35.25
CA ALA A 417 -7.42 15.92 36.48
C ALA A 417 -6.32 16.95 36.27
N GLY A 418 -6.17 17.85 37.25
CA GLY A 418 -5.12 18.87 37.28
C GLY A 418 -3.81 18.41 37.90
N PHE A 419 -3.45 17.13 37.76
CA PHE A 419 -2.23 16.58 38.36
C PHE A 419 -0.98 17.26 37.80
N TYR A 420 0.02 17.52 38.66
CA TYR A 420 1.22 18.27 38.27
C TYR A 420 1.93 17.66 37.07
N VAL A 421 2.06 16.33 37.03
CA VAL A 421 2.71 15.60 35.93
C VAL A 421 1.95 15.72 34.60
N LEU A 422 0.62 15.80 34.62
CA LEU A 422 -0.20 15.98 33.40
C LEU A 422 -0.16 17.43 32.90
N LYS A 423 -0.16 18.40 33.83
CA LYS A 423 -0.15 19.83 33.50
C LYS A 423 1.16 20.30 32.88
N ASN A 424 2.28 19.74 33.33
CA ASN A 424 3.61 20.27 33.00
C ASN A 424 4.41 19.35 32.05
N THR A 425 3.84 18.24 31.57
CA THR A 425 4.46 17.39 30.55
C THR A 425 4.15 17.92 29.15
N ASP A 426 5.19 18.10 28.34
CA ASP A 426 5.12 18.58 26.95
C ASP A 426 4.96 17.43 25.94
N ALA A 427 4.05 16.51 26.23
CA ALA A 427 3.71 15.34 25.41
C ALA A 427 2.30 14.83 25.76
N PRO A 428 1.67 13.97 24.91
CA PRO A 428 0.47 13.23 25.31
C PRO A 428 0.73 12.47 26.61
N SER A 429 0.04 12.83 27.69
CA SER A 429 0.30 12.31 29.03
C SER A 429 -0.96 11.75 29.67
N VAL A 430 -0.83 10.55 30.26
CA VAL A 430 -1.92 9.83 30.91
C VAL A 430 -1.45 9.34 32.27
N VAL A 431 -2.22 9.62 33.33
CA VAL A 431 -2.07 8.93 34.62
C VAL A 431 -3.01 7.74 34.57
N LEU A 432 -2.46 6.53 34.72
CA LEU A 432 -3.19 5.28 34.68
C LEU A 432 -3.23 4.67 36.08
N GLU A 433 -4.42 4.68 36.66
CA GLU A 433 -4.74 3.98 37.90
C GLU A 433 -5.07 2.53 37.57
N LEU A 434 -4.17 1.61 37.88
CA LEU A 434 -4.29 0.21 37.46
C LEU A 434 -5.39 -0.57 38.20
N GLY A 435 -5.88 -0.07 39.33
CA GLY A 435 -6.89 -0.70 40.17
C GLY A 435 -6.97 -0.05 41.54
N PHE A 436 -7.97 -0.39 42.36
CA PHE A 436 -8.15 0.16 43.70
C PHE A 436 -7.53 -0.75 44.77
N ILE A 437 -6.46 -0.32 45.44
CA ILE A 437 -5.76 -1.13 46.45
C ILE A 437 -6.62 -1.41 47.69
N THR A 438 -7.63 -0.57 47.95
CA THR A 438 -8.59 -0.79 49.04
C THR A 438 -9.57 -1.91 48.72
N ASN A 439 -9.84 -2.18 47.44
CA ASN A 439 -10.70 -3.27 47.00
C ASN A 439 -9.98 -4.61 47.06
N ALA A 440 -10.65 -5.61 47.62
CA ALA A 440 -10.03 -6.92 47.84
C ALA A 440 -9.68 -7.67 46.55
N LYS A 441 -10.50 -7.55 45.49
CA LYS A 441 -10.27 -8.23 44.20
C LYS A 441 -9.15 -7.54 43.43
N ASP A 442 -9.23 -6.22 43.28
CA ASP A 442 -8.18 -5.45 42.60
C ASP A 442 -6.85 -5.61 43.33
N ARG A 443 -6.82 -5.52 44.67
CA ARG A 443 -5.58 -5.77 45.44
C ARG A 443 -5.00 -7.16 45.20
N ALA A 444 -5.84 -8.20 45.11
CA ALA A 444 -5.37 -9.55 44.80
C ALA A 444 -4.72 -9.61 43.40
N THR A 445 -5.32 -8.97 42.39
CA THR A 445 -4.72 -8.85 41.05
C THR A 445 -3.43 -8.01 41.07
N LEU A 446 -3.43 -6.87 41.75
CA LEU A 446 -2.30 -5.94 41.81
C LEU A 446 -1.08 -6.49 42.56
N THR A 447 -1.29 -7.43 43.50
CA THR A 447 -0.21 -8.01 44.32
C THR A 447 0.22 -9.40 43.86
N ASP A 448 -0.54 -10.05 42.98
CA ASP A 448 -0.15 -11.33 42.39
C ASP A 448 0.91 -11.14 41.28
N LYS A 449 1.97 -11.93 41.36
CA LYS A 449 3.11 -11.85 40.43
C LYS A 449 2.71 -12.13 38.98
N LYS A 450 1.87 -13.13 38.73
CA LYS A 450 1.44 -13.50 37.36
C LYS A 450 0.54 -12.42 36.78
N GLN A 451 -0.34 -11.87 37.61
CA GLN A 451 -1.21 -10.77 37.19
C GLN A 451 -0.43 -9.48 36.92
N GLN A 452 0.59 -9.14 37.70
CA GLN A 452 1.50 -8.03 37.39
C GLN A 452 2.19 -8.19 36.02
N GLN A 453 2.62 -9.41 35.68
CA GLN A 453 3.17 -9.71 34.35
C GLN A 453 2.12 -9.55 33.24
N ALA A 454 0.88 -9.97 33.49
CA ALA A 454 -0.23 -9.79 32.56
C ALA A 454 -0.57 -8.30 32.35
N ILE A 455 -0.58 -7.49 33.42
CA ILE A 455 -0.77 -6.04 33.33
C ILE A 455 0.33 -5.41 32.45
N ALA A 456 1.60 -5.76 32.69
CA ALA A 456 2.71 -5.28 31.89
C ALA A 456 2.60 -5.68 30.41
N LYS A 457 2.18 -6.92 30.13
CA LYS A 457 1.91 -7.39 28.77
C LYS A 457 0.79 -6.58 28.10
N ASN A 458 -0.33 -6.35 28.79
CA ASN A 458 -1.43 -5.55 28.28
C ASN A 458 -1.05 -4.08 28.06
N LEU A 459 -0.15 -3.53 28.88
CA LEU A 459 0.45 -2.20 28.65
C LEU A 459 1.28 -2.21 27.36
N TYR A 460 2.14 -3.21 27.16
CA TYR A 460 2.89 -3.36 25.92
C TYR A 460 1.99 -3.46 24.68
N GLU A 461 0.94 -4.28 24.72
CA GLU A 461 -0.03 -4.39 23.63
C GLU A 461 -0.76 -3.06 23.35
N SER A 462 -1.03 -2.28 24.40
CA SER A 462 -1.57 -0.92 24.26
C SER A 462 -0.59 0.00 23.54
N LEU A 463 0.70 -0.07 23.87
CA LEU A 463 1.75 0.72 23.22
C LEU A 463 1.93 0.35 21.75
N LEU A 464 1.86 -0.94 21.40
CA LEU A 464 1.86 -1.38 19.99
C LEU A 464 0.65 -0.82 19.23
N ASN A 465 -0.51 -0.76 19.87
CA ASN A 465 -1.71 -0.20 19.26
C ASN A 465 -1.60 1.32 19.08
N ILE A 466 -0.99 2.02 20.04
CA ILE A 466 -0.64 3.44 19.92
C ILE A 466 0.34 3.66 18.76
N GLN A 467 1.39 2.83 18.64
CA GLN A 467 2.39 2.94 17.58
C GLN A 467 1.78 2.81 16.18
N LYS A 468 0.82 1.88 15.99
CA LYS A 468 0.13 1.66 14.71
C LYS A 468 -0.79 2.82 14.30
N ASN A 469 -1.30 3.58 15.27
CA ASN A 469 -2.27 4.65 15.06
C ASN A 469 -1.63 6.06 15.11
N ARG A 470 -0.29 6.14 15.06
CA ARG A 470 0.49 7.39 15.13
C ARG A 470 0.52 8.16 13.82
#